data_AF-A0A938GGD7-F1
#
_entry.id   AF-A0A938GGD7-F1
#
_cell.length_a   1.000
_cell.length_b   1.000
_cell.length_c   1.000
_cell.angle_alpha   90.00
_cell.angle_beta   90.00
_cell.angle_gamma   90.00
#
_symmetry.space_group_name_H-M   'P 1'
#
loop_
_entity.id
_entity.type
_entity.pdbx_description
1 polymer ?
#
loop_
_entity_poly.entity_id
_entity_poly.type
_entity_poly.pdbx_seq_one_letter_code
_entity_poly.pdbx_strand_id
1 'polypeptide(L)'
;MNGILKNGDGRDACPRPSVALRLAAWLVLALLVTSWESFASTNLGHPRLYFSTNDLSVLRAARFSGTRVLIWGNLAQSADWCLTRKPRGKWIAPVSPDPNYENLYDRFYAIMGDLAITEHLSFAYALSGEARYGEAARLWVLSSCRTWQREADDKPDSGKAYAVSRLLKGVAVGYDAAFDRFTEAERMEIRDTLARIGQKYFVDWFNTPTVTGPGYHSHHAIVEWGSFGVLALALLGDVPEAQEWLNVTTRKFEEHLLPNGLAPDGAQTEGATFWASTMHYRLFFMDALRRVTRKDLFQPFAKQMNADIALASVACWKRPGLDRDQANVVLEPSYGQLDYYAPILLALAREYRRPTYQHLARWDESLGNLQRSRYVTPHGEELLFELGGYAFLWCDDSVADRADEKRLSWSFPSVSEVYARASWKSGDVLVGLRKGELVVHVGGHAVLAGAWAEQGSTNFVCRVLSDDGRKVTLESRAQNGRSLVVRLDRPKQQLLIHRNSDGEWHWWCHETPARKGNMLSWNSGVALRFKAGRISKFEPAGYAPKLSVAFGKLDMVDPLARAYPLVEVLAPAKGETIIEVNYKPRPGRTE
;
A
#
# COMPACT_ATOMS: atom_id res chain seq x y z
N MET A 1 56.60 13.40 42.67
CA MET A 1 57.89 13.71 43.32
C MET A 1 58.96 13.35 42.31
N ASN A 2 59.76 14.21 41.67
CA ASN A 2 60.11 15.64 41.71
C ASN A 2 60.36 16.02 40.22
N GLY A 3 59.91 17.16 39.65
CA GLY A 3 60.50 18.50 39.78
C GLY A 3 61.98 18.52 39.33
N ILE A 4 62.51 19.37 38.42
CA ILE A 4 62.06 20.66 37.87
C ILE A 4 63.14 21.20 36.89
N LEU A 5 62.75 22.05 35.89
CA LEU A 5 63.52 23.11 35.17
C LEU A 5 64.67 22.73 34.18
N LYS A 6 65.04 23.50 33.13
CA LYS A 6 64.44 24.50 32.21
C LYS A 6 65.56 24.89 31.20
N ASN A 7 65.14 25.21 29.96
CA ASN A 7 65.68 26.21 29.01
C ASN A 7 67.04 26.03 28.29
N GLY A 8 67.01 26.30 26.98
CA GLY A 8 68.17 26.68 26.17
C GLY A 8 67.88 26.68 24.67
N ASP A 9 67.34 27.78 24.17
CA ASP A 9 66.94 28.06 22.78
C ASP A 9 68.16 28.34 21.88
N GLY A 10 68.10 27.93 20.60
CA GLY A 10 69.18 28.12 19.63
C GLY A 10 68.73 27.76 18.22
N ARG A 11 68.17 28.76 17.52
CA ARG A 11 67.72 28.68 16.12
C ARG A 11 68.92 28.73 15.18
N ASP A 12 68.93 27.84 14.19
CA ASP A 12 69.55 28.09 12.89
C ASP A 12 68.66 27.57 11.76
N ALA A 13 68.54 28.40 10.73
CA ALA A 13 67.55 28.32 9.68
C ALA A 13 67.87 27.25 8.62
N CYS A 14 66.85 26.48 8.21
CA CYS A 14 66.93 25.53 7.10
C CYS A 14 65.92 25.94 5.99
N PRO A 15 66.22 25.75 4.70
CA PRO A 15 65.53 26.41 3.60
C PRO A 15 64.15 25.79 3.31
N ARG A 16 63.19 26.65 2.98
CA ARG A 16 61.84 26.24 2.54
C ARG A 16 61.95 25.56 1.16
N PRO A 17 61.43 24.32 0.98
CA PRO A 17 61.37 23.70 -0.33
C PRO A 17 60.40 24.47 -1.25
N SER A 18 60.78 24.58 -2.53
CA SER A 18 60.07 25.31 -3.57
C SER A 18 58.63 24.82 -3.75
N VAL A 19 57.74 25.74 -4.10
CA VAL A 19 56.30 25.53 -4.31
C VAL A 19 56.00 24.39 -5.30
N ALA A 20 56.93 24.11 -6.23
CA ALA A 20 56.83 23.02 -7.19
C ALA A 20 56.83 21.61 -6.55
N LEU A 21 57.59 21.38 -5.47
CA LEU A 21 57.63 20.07 -4.80
C LEU A 21 56.38 19.82 -3.94
N ARG A 22 55.73 20.87 -3.44
CA ARG A 22 54.46 20.76 -2.70
C ARG A 22 53.30 20.44 -3.63
N LEU A 23 53.30 20.98 -4.86
CA LEU A 23 52.27 20.65 -5.86
C LEU A 23 52.39 19.21 -6.36
N ALA A 24 53.61 18.68 -6.56
CA ALA A 24 53.79 17.28 -6.96
C ALA A 24 53.38 16.28 -5.86
N ALA A 25 53.66 16.58 -4.59
CA ALA A 25 53.22 15.73 -3.48
C ALA A 25 51.69 15.77 -3.28
N TRP A 26 51.05 16.93 -3.51
CA TRP A 26 49.58 17.05 -3.48
C TRP A 26 48.91 16.41 -4.69
N LEU A 27 49.52 16.39 -5.88
CA LEU A 27 48.99 15.67 -7.04
C LEU A 27 49.15 14.15 -6.91
N VAL A 28 50.23 13.65 -6.31
CA VAL A 28 50.39 12.21 -6.07
C VAL A 28 49.52 11.73 -4.90
N LEU A 29 49.32 12.54 -3.84
CA LEU A 29 48.31 12.25 -2.82
C LEU A 29 46.89 12.38 -3.37
N ALA A 30 46.60 13.37 -4.24
CA ALA A 30 45.29 13.48 -4.88
C ALA A 30 45.05 12.33 -5.86
N LEU A 31 46.04 11.84 -6.60
CA LEU A 31 45.91 10.69 -7.50
C LEU A 31 45.87 9.34 -6.74
N LEU A 32 46.42 9.26 -5.53
CA LEU A 32 46.27 8.12 -4.62
C LEU A 32 44.98 8.19 -3.76
N VAL A 33 44.38 9.38 -3.61
CA VAL A 33 43.10 9.58 -2.91
C VAL A 33 41.91 9.56 -3.89
N THR A 34 42.09 9.89 -5.18
CA THR A 34 41.06 9.75 -6.22
C THR A 34 41.00 8.37 -6.86
N SER A 35 41.98 7.50 -6.60
CA SER A 35 41.88 6.05 -6.86
C SER A 35 41.29 5.27 -5.68
N TRP A 36 40.96 5.97 -4.59
CA TRP A 36 40.14 5.48 -3.47
C TRP A 36 38.76 6.15 -3.44
N GLU A 37 38.31 6.70 -4.57
CA GLU A 37 36.88 6.80 -4.83
C GLU A 37 36.33 5.38 -4.97
N SER A 38 35.96 4.83 -3.81
CA SER A 38 34.82 3.94 -3.64
C SER A 38 34.52 3.09 -4.88
N PHE A 39 35.32 2.05 -5.11
CA PHE A 39 34.71 0.75 -5.35
C PHE A 39 33.88 0.45 -4.10
N ALA A 40 32.70 1.08 -4.04
CA ALA A 40 31.66 0.75 -3.10
C ALA A 40 31.45 -0.73 -3.36
N SER A 41 31.81 -1.57 -2.41
CA SER A 41 31.44 -2.97 -2.44
C SER A 41 29.92 -3.01 -2.56
N THR A 42 29.42 -3.13 -3.78
CA THR A 42 28.02 -3.47 -4.03
C THR A 42 27.81 -4.77 -3.28
N ASN A 43 26.79 -4.80 -2.41
CA ASN A 43 26.48 -6.01 -1.65
C ASN A 43 25.78 -6.98 -2.62
N LEU A 44 26.57 -7.58 -3.51
CA LEU A 44 26.06 -8.44 -4.59
C LEU A 44 25.84 -9.88 -4.11
N GLY A 45 26.30 -10.25 -2.92
CA GLY A 45 25.99 -11.54 -2.33
C GLY A 45 24.52 -11.63 -1.91
N HIS A 46 23.86 -12.73 -2.26
CA HIS A 46 22.48 -12.98 -1.89
C HIS A 46 22.33 -13.53 -0.45
N PRO A 47 21.22 -13.23 0.26
CA PRO A 47 20.19 -12.26 -0.12
C PRO A 47 20.73 -10.82 -0.12
N ARG A 48 20.18 -9.95 -0.95
CA ARG A 48 20.61 -8.54 -1.06
C ARG A 48 19.49 -7.52 -1.13
N LEU A 49 18.28 -7.91 -1.57
CA LEU A 49 17.20 -6.95 -1.87
C LEU A 49 16.72 -6.23 -0.61
N TYR A 50 16.38 -6.96 0.44
CA TYR A 50 15.77 -6.36 1.65
C TYR A 50 16.55 -6.67 2.95
N PHE A 51 17.34 -7.73 2.94
CA PHE A 51 18.27 -8.12 4.01
C PHE A 51 19.49 -8.80 3.38
N SER A 52 20.57 -8.91 4.14
CA SER A 52 21.76 -9.69 3.81
C SER A 52 21.92 -10.86 4.77
N THR A 53 22.80 -11.80 4.43
CA THR A 53 23.19 -12.90 5.33
C THR A 53 23.59 -12.39 6.72
N ASN A 54 24.25 -11.23 6.79
CA ASN A 54 24.69 -10.64 8.06
C ASN A 54 23.52 -10.13 8.92
N ASP A 55 22.39 -9.75 8.33
CA ASP A 55 21.23 -9.26 9.07
C ASP A 55 20.36 -10.40 9.64
N LEU A 56 20.45 -11.61 9.06
CA LEU A 56 19.52 -12.70 9.37
C LEU A 56 19.52 -13.08 10.85
N SER A 57 20.68 -13.06 11.51
CA SER A 57 20.77 -13.39 12.94
C SER A 57 19.95 -12.41 13.80
N VAL A 58 20.09 -11.11 13.53
CA VAL A 58 19.37 -10.03 14.22
C VAL A 58 17.87 -10.08 13.88
N LEU A 59 17.52 -10.24 12.60
CA LEU A 59 16.13 -10.31 12.15
C LEU A 59 15.38 -11.51 12.76
N ARG A 60 16.04 -12.67 12.83
CA ARG A 60 15.47 -13.90 13.44
C ARG A 60 15.21 -13.71 14.93
N ALA A 61 16.12 -13.05 15.65
CA ALA A 61 15.97 -12.74 17.07
C ALA A 61 14.86 -11.70 17.31
N ALA A 62 14.72 -10.72 16.42
CA ALA A 62 13.76 -9.63 16.55
C ALA A 62 12.28 -10.09 16.57
N ARG A 63 12.00 -11.31 16.08
CA ARG A 63 10.66 -11.94 16.14
C ARG A 63 10.10 -12.09 17.56
N PHE A 64 10.96 -12.04 18.57
CA PHE A 64 10.59 -12.21 19.98
C PHE A 64 10.48 -10.88 20.74
N SER A 65 10.48 -9.73 20.04
CA SER A 65 10.46 -8.41 20.66
C SER A 65 9.49 -7.44 19.99
N GLY A 66 8.83 -6.60 20.79
CA GLY A 66 8.06 -5.45 20.31
C GLY A 66 6.95 -5.81 19.32
N THR A 67 6.67 -4.93 18.34
CA THR A 67 5.60 -5.15 17.35
C THR A 67 5.86 -6.37 16.48
N ARG A 68 7.14 -6.76 16.29
CA ARG A 68 7.52 -7.93 15.49
C ARG A 68 7.01 -9.25 16.03
N VAL A 69 6.63 -9.34 17.31
CA VAL A 69 6.00 -10.55 17.88
C VAL A 69 4.65 -10.82 17.21
N LEU A 70 3.80 -9.80 17.10
CA LEU A 70 2.50 -9.88 16.43
C LEU A 70 2.69 -10.20 14.95
N ILE A 71 3.56 -9.43 14.28
CA ILE A 71 3.81 -9.57 12.84
C ILE A 71 4.31 -10.98 12.53
N TRP A 72 5.26 -11.49 13.32
CA TRP A 72 5.75 -12.85 13.14
C TRP A 72 4.67 -13.91 13.38
N GLY A 73 3.85 -13.77 14.42
CA GLY A 73 2.77 -14.72 14.70
C GLY A 73 1.80 -14.86 13.53
N ASN A 74 1.38 -13.74 12.97
CA ASN A 74 0.50 -13.66 11.80
C ASN A 74 1.18 -14.22 10.53
N LEU A 75 2.44 -13.83 10.29
CA LEU A 75 3.24 -14.33 9.16
C LEU A 75 3.44 -15.84 9.25
N ALA A 76 3.82 -16.39 10.40
CA ALA A 76 3.98 -17.82 10.59
C ALA A 76 2.67 -18.59 10.36
N GLN A 77 1.54 -18.07 10.87
CA GLN A 77 0.23 -18.69 10.64
C GLN A 77 -0.15 -18.71 9.15
N SER A 78 0.07 -17.61 8.44
CA SER A 78 -0.17 -17.53 6.99
C SER A 78 0.79 -18.45 6.21
N ALA A 79 2.06 -18.56 6.62
CA ALA A 79 3.02 -19.48 6.04
C ALA A 79 2.63 -20.95 6.26
N ASP A 80 2.13 -21.30 7.45
CA ASP A 80 1.57 -22.63 7.71
C ASP A 80 0.39 -22.95 6.80
N TRP A 81 -0.50 -21.97 6.56
CA TRP A 81 -1.56 -22.12 5.56
C TRP A 81 -1.01 -22.29 4.14
N CYS A 82 0.03 -21.55 3.76
CA CYS A 82 0.70 -21.70 2.46
C CYS A 82 1.27 -23.09 2.25
N LEU A 83 1.80 -23.75 3.30
CA LEU A 83 2.28 -25.15 3.21
C LEU A 83 1.16 -26.15 2.86
N THR A 84 -0.11 -25.81 3.08
CA THR A 84 -1.25 -26.64 2.67
C THR A 84 -1.63 -26.47 1.20
N ARG A 85 -1.08 -25.45 0.53
CA ARG A 85 -1.31 -25.16 -0.89
C ARG A 85 -0.31 -25.93 -1.76
N LYS A 86 -0.66 -26.14 -3.02
CA LYS A 86 0.21 -26.83 -3.98
C LYS A 86 0.62 -25.85 -5.09
N PRO A 87 1.91 -25.76 -5.42
CA PRO A 87 2.34 -25.00 -6.59
C PRO A 87 1.63 -25.48 -7.85
N ARG A 88 1.27 -24.56 -8.73
CA ARG A 88 0.53 -24.87 -9.95
C ARG A 88 1.42 -25.57 -10.97
N GLY A 89 1.00 -26.77 -11.39
CA GLY A 89 1.72 -27.55 -12.40
C GLY A 89 1.36 -27.26 -13.86
N LYS A 90 0.33 -26.43 -14.12
CA LYS A 90 -0.15 -26.11 -15.47
C LYS A 90 -0.48 -24.63 -15.61
N TRP A 91 -0.02 -24.03 -16.69
CA TRP A 91 -0.34 -22.64 -17.04
C TRP A 91 -1.80 -22.53 -17.48
N ILE A 92 -2.46 -21.44 -17.09
CA ILE A 92 -3.75 -21.04 -17.62
C ILE A 92 -3.48 -20.31 -18.94
N ALA A 93 -3.68 -20.97 -20.08
CA ALA A 93 -3.41 -20.36 -21.38
C ALA A 93 -4.40 -19.24 -21.71
N PRO A 94 -3.99 -18.21 -22.50
CA PRO A 94 -4.86 -17.17 -22.97
C PRO A 94 -5.93 -17.73 -23.92
N VAL A 95 -7.16 -17.28 -23.74
CA VAL A 95 -8.28 -17.58 -24.64
C VAL A 95 -8.60 -16.32 -25.46
N SER A 96 -8.91 -16.51 -26.74
CA SER A 96 -9.36 -15.43 -27.63
C SER A 96 -10.50 -15.95 -28.53
N PRO A 97 -11.65 -15.25 -28.60
CA PRO A 97 -11.96 -14.02 -27.86
C PRO A 97 -12.20 -14.29 -26.36
N ASP A 98 -11.90 -13.30 -25.52
CA ASP A 98 -12.23 -13.28 -24.09
C ASP A 98 -13.19 -12.10 -23.81
N PRO A 99 -14.49 -12.24 -24.14
CA PRO A 99 -15.42 -11.11 -24.24
C PRO A 99 -15.67 -10.40 -22.91
N ASN A 100 -15.57 -11.13 -21.80
CA ASN A 100 -15.79 -10.63 -20.44
C ASN A 100 -14.49 -10.50 -19.64
N TYR A 101 -13.32 -10.77 -20.25
CA TYR A 101 -12.01 -10.77 -19.59
C TYR A 101 -11.88 -11.80 -18.46
N GLU A 102 -12.69 -12.85 -18.47
CA GLU A 102 -12.71 -13.85 -17.39
C GLU A 102 -11.38 -14.62 -17.36
N ASN A 103 -10.92 -15.09 -18.52
CA ASN A 103 -9.65 -15.78 -18.62
C ASN A 103 -8.47 -14.85 -18.27
N LEU A 104 -8.52 -13.57 -18.68
CA LEU A 104 -7.52 -12.58 -18.25
C LEU A 104 -7.44 -12.45 -16.72
N TYR A 105 -8.58 -12.35 -16.04
CA TYR A 105 -8.62 -12.19 -14.59
C TYR A 105 -8.25 -13.48 -13.85
N ASP A 106 -8.63 -14.66 -14.36
CA ASP A 106 -8.16 -15.94 -13.84
C ASP A 106 -6.64 -16.04 -13.88
N ARG A 107 -6.03 -15.71 -15.04
CA ARG A 107 -4.56 -15.68 -15.18
C ARG A 107 -3.94 -14.69 -14.21
N PHE A 108 -4.48 -13.47 -14.13
CA PHE A 108 -3.94 -12.43 -13.27
C PHE A 108 -4.02 -12.79 -11.78
N TYR A 109 -5.18 -13.27 -11.30
CA TYR A 109 -5.37 -13.64 -9.90
C TYR A 109 -4.51 -14.86 -9.54
N ALA A 110 -4.42 -15.85 -10.44
CA ALA A 110 -3.56 -17.01 -10.24
C ALA A 110 -2.07 -16.64 -10.15
N ILE A 111 -1.57 -15.74 -11.01
CA ILE A 111 -0.20 -15.20 -10.93
C ILE A 111 -0.02 -14.49 -9.60
N MET A 112 -0.89 -13.54 -9.25
CA MET A 112 -0.80 -12.80 -7.99
C MET A 112 -0.81 -13.75 -6.78
N GLY A 113 -1.70 -14.75 -6.78
CA GLY A 113 -1.81 -15.78 -5.76
C GLY A 113 -0.52 -16.58 -5.57
N ASP A 114 -0.03 -17.15 -6.67
CA ASP A 114 1.17 -18.00 -6.65
C ASP A 114 2.42 -17.22 -6.22
N LEU A 115 2.56 -15.95 -6.66
CA LEU A 115 3.70 -15.12 -6.29
C LEU A 115 3.61 -14.57 -4.88
N ALA A 116 2.42 -14.25 -4.37
CA ALA A 116 2.25 -13.87 -2.98
C ALA A 116 2.63 -15.04 -2.05
N ILE A 117 2.21 -16.27 -2.36
CA ILE A 117 2.64 -17.47 -1.61
C ILE A 117 4.16 -17.66 -1.70
N THR A 118 4.74 -17.49 -2.90
CA THR A 118 6.19 -17.59 -3.15
C THR A 118 6.97 -16.63 -2.24
N GLU A 119 6.62 -15.35 -2.25
CA GLU A 119 7.28 -14.33 -1.44
C GLU A 119 7.06 -14.59 0.07
N HIS A 120 5.84 -14.92 0.48
CA HIS A 120 5.50 -15.11 1.88
C HIS A 120 6.26 -16.28 2.52
N LEU A 121 6.37 -17.41 1.81
CA LEU A 121 7.18 -18.56 2.26
C LEU A 121 8.67 -18.21 2.29
N SER A 122 9.14 -17.38 1.36
CA SER A 122 10.55 -16.96 1.29
C SER A 122 10.90 -16.05 2.47
N PHE A 123 10.04 -15.10 2.83
CA PHE A 123 10.20 -14.29 4.05
C PHE A 123 10.07 -15.16 5.31
N ALA A 124 9.10 -16.06 5.38
CA ALA A 124 8.94 -16.98 6.50
C ALA A 124 10.21 -17.81 6.72
N TYR A 125 10.82 -18.33 5.64
CA TYR A 125 12.10 -19.03 5.69
C TYR A 125 13.24 -18.12 6.17
N ALA A 126 13.45 -16.95 5.55
CA ALA A 126 14.54 -16.07 5.91
C ALA A 126 14.49 -15.66 7.38
N LEU A 127 13.30 -15.26 7.86
CA LEU A 127 13.05 -14.78 9.20
C LEU A 127 13.01 -15.90 10.25
N SER A 128 12.82 -17.16 9.87
CA SER A 128 12.81 -18.29 10.81
C SER A 128 14.04 -19.17 10.80
N GLY A 129 14.65 -19.37 9.64
CA GLY A 129 15.60 -20.43 9.37
C GLY A 129 14.97 -21.84 9.29
N GLU A 130 13.64 -21.98 9.33
CA GLU A 130 12.99 -23.29 9.31
C GLU A 130 13.00 -23.91 7.90
N ALA A 131 13.62 -25.09 7.79
CA ALA A 131 13.80 -25.78 6.51
C ALA A 131 12.48 -26.04 5.77
N ARG A 132 11.37 -26.29 6.49
CA ARG A 132 10.05 -26.55 5.87
C ARG A 132 9.56 -25.39 5.00
N TYR A 133 9.78 -24.15 5.43
CA TYR A 133 9.43 -22.98 4.64
C TYR A 133 10.41 -22.79 3.50
N GLY A 134 11.70 -23.06 3.72
CA GLY A 134 12.73 -22.96 2.68
C GLY A 134 12.53 -23.93 1.53
N GLU A 135 12.20 -25.19 1.81
CA GLU A 135 11.89 -26.19 0.79
C GLU A 135 10.61 -25.84 0.03
N ALA A 136 9.58 -25.36 0.74
CA ALA A 136 8.35 -24.90 0.10
C ALA A 136 8.61 -23.67 -0.80
N ALA A 137 9.35 -22.67 -0.31
CA ALA A 137 9.75 -21.50 -1.09
C ALA A 137 10.51 -21.91 -2.37
N ARG A 138 11.48 -22.82 -2.25
CA ARG A 138 12.21 -23.37 -3.41
C ARG A 138 11.26 -23.98 -4.45
N LEU A 139 10.32 -24.82 -4.01
CA LEU A 139 9.34 -25.45 -4.91
C LEU A 139 8.43 -24.42 -5.59
N TRP A 140 7.94 -23.42 -4.85
CA TRP A 140 7.08 -22.36 -5.37
C TRP A 140 7.81 -21.44 -6.35
N VAL A 141 9.07 -21.08 -6.10
CA VAL A 141 9.89 -20.30 -7.05
C VAL A 141 10.08 -21.05 -8.36
N LEU A 142 10.54 -22.31 -8.31
CA LEU A 142 10.78 -23.11 -9.52
C LEU A 142 9.48 -23.38 -10.29
N SER A 143 8.39 -23.68 -9.59
CA SER A 143 7.07 -23.87 -10.21
C SER A 143 6.58 -22.59 -10.88
N SER A 144 6.75 -21.44 -10.22
CA SER A 144 6.37 -20.14 -10.78
C SER A 144 7.14 -19.83 -12.06
N CYS A 145 8.46 -20.04 -12.07
CA CYS A 145 9.28 -19.95 -13.29
C CYS A 145 8.75 -20.87 -14.39
N ARG A 146 8.63 -22.17 -14.11
CA ARG A 146 8.31 -23.19 -15.11
C ARG A 146 6.92 -23.01 -15.71
N THR A 147 5.94 -22.68 -14.87
CA THR A 147 4.53 -22.56 -15.25
C THR A 147 4.25 -21.20 -15.88
N TRP A 148 4.60 -20.12 -15.21
CA TRP A 148 4.16 -18.77 -15.61
C TRP A 148 5.07 -18.10 -16.64
N GLN A 149 6.26 -18.63 -16.94
CA GLN A 149 7.09 -18.09 -18.03
C GLN A 149 6.36 -17.99 -19.37
N ARG A 150 5.35 -18.86 -19.61
CA ARG A 150 4.57 -18.84 -20.84
C ARG A 150 3.69 -17.60 -20.99
N GLU A 151 3.34 -16.92 -19.89
CA GLU A 151 2.62 -15.64 -19.97
C GLU A 151 3.44 -14.58 -20.75
N ALA A 152 4.76 -14.76 -20.78
CA ALA A 152 5.71 -13.91 -21.50
C ALA A 152 6.04 -14.39 -22.93
N ASP A 153 5.41 -15.44 -23.47
CA ASP A 153 5.72 -15.96 -24.81
C ASP A 153 5.23 -15.03 -25.94
N ASP A 154 4.08 -14.40 -25.77
CA ASP A 154 3.51 -13.45 -26.75
C ASP A 154 4.17 -12.07 -26.69
N LYS A 155 3.85 -11.20 -27.64
CA LYS A 155 4.29 -9.80 -27.63
C LYS A 155 3.75 -9.08 -26.38
N PRO A 156 4.57 -8.27 -25.67
CA PRO A 156 4.08 -7.44 -24.58
C PRO A 156 2.98 -6.46 -25.00
N ASP A 157 2.00 -6.30 -24.11
CA ASP A 157 0.96 -5.27 -24.16
C ASP A 157 0.66 -4.80 -22.73
N SER A 158 -0.19 -3.77 -22.59
CA SER A 158 -0.53 -3.18 -21.29
C SER A 158 -1.16 -4.16 -20.30
N GLY A 159 -1.91 -5.15 -20.77
CA GLY A 159 -2.55 -6.14 -19.91
C GLY A 159 -1.55 -7.19 -19.43
N LYS A 160 -0.72 -7.71 -20.34
CA LYS A 160 0.32 -8.70 -20.06
C LYS A 160 1.47 -8.13 -19.25
N ALA A 161 1.95 -6.93 -19.57
CA ALA A 161 3.09 -6.31 -18.89
C ALA A 161 2.83 -6.11 -17.40
N TYR A 162 1.59 -5.76 -17.04
CA TYR A 162 1.18 -5.68 -15.65
C TYR A 162 1.35 -7.02 -14.92
N ALA A 163 0.82 -8.13 -15.46
CA ALA A 163 0.91 -9.45 -14.83
C ALA A 163 2.35 -10.02 -14.86
N VAL A 164 3.06 -9.90 -15.97
CA VAL A 164 4.44 -10.41 -16.11
C VAL A 164 5.40 -9.65 -15.20
N SER A 165 5.20 -8.35 -14.99
CA SER A 165 5.99 -7.59 -14.02
C SER A 165 5.81 -8.13 -12.59
N ARG A 166 4.57 -8.50 -12.19
CA ARG A 166 4.31 -9.17 -10.89
C ARG A 166 5.06 -10.50 -10.78
N LEU A 167 5.02 -11.32 -11.84
CA LEU A 167 5.77 -12.57 -11.94
C LEU A 167 7.26 -12.36 -11.72
N LEU A 168 7.86 -11.43 -12.47
CA LEU A 168 9.30 -11.13 -12.40
C LEU A 168 9.72 -10.70 -10.99
N LYS A 169 8.95 -9.79 -10.36
CA LYS A 169 9.23 -9.33 -8.99
C LYS A 169 9.09 -10.45 -7.98
N GLY A 170 8.00 -11.23 -8.00
CA GLY A 170 7.80 -12.30 -7.03
C GLY A 170 8.86 -13.40 -7.10
N VAL A 171 9.24 -13.82 -8.32
CA VAL A 171 10.34 -14.79 -8.51
C VAL A 171 11.67 -14.18 -8.08
N ALA A 172 11.97 -12.92 -8.42
CA ALA A 172 13.21 -12.26 -8.02
C ALA A 172 13.37 -12.17 -6.50
N VAL A 173 12.29 -11.82 -5.79
CA VAL A 173 12.29 -11.76 -4.31
C VAL A 173 12.47 -13.15 -3.71
N GLY A 174 11.77 -14.17 -4.21
CA GLY A 174 11.92 -15.54 -3.73
C GLY A 174 13.31 -16.13 -4.00
N TYR A 175 13.85 -15.88 -5.20
CA TYR A 175 15.21 -16.27 -5.59
C TYR A 175 16.26 -15.66 -4.66
N ASP A 176 16.14 -14.37 -4.35
CA ASP A 176 17.05 -13.66 -3.46
C ASP A 176 16.94 -14.16 -2.01
N ALA A 177 15.74 -14.15 -1.46
CA ALA A 177 15.48 -14.44 -0.04
C ALA A 177 15.75 -15.90 0.35
N ALA A 178 15.55 -16.85 -0.58
CA ALA A 178 15.79 -18.28 -0.38
C ALA A 178 17.01 -18.80 -1.17
N PHE A 179 17.92 -17.92 -1.61
CA PHE A 179 19.07 -18.23 -2.48
C PHE A 179 19.86 -19.47 -2.08
N ASP A 180 20.05 -19.69 -0.77
CA ASP A 180 20.83 -20.80 -0.23
C ASP A 180 20.13 -22.16 -0.32
N ARG A 181 18.82 -22.20 -0.62
CA ARG A 181 18.05 -23.43 -0.80
C ARG A 181 18.21 -24.03 -2.19
N PHE A 182 18.55 -23.24 -3.19
CA PHE A 182 18.65 -23.70 -4.58
C PHE A 182 19.99 -24.38 -4.84
N THR A 183 19.99 -25.46 -5.62
CA THR A 183 21.22 -25.99 -6.23
C THR A 183 21.75 -25.02 -7.29
N GLU A 184 23.02 -25.15 -7.71
CA GLU A 184 23.55 -24.28 -8.78
C GLU A 184 22.77 -24.39 -10.09
N ALA A 185 22.35 -25.61 -10.46
CA ALA A 185 21.51 -25.82 -11.65
C ALA A 185 20.16 -25.09 -11.56
N GLU A 186 19.56 -25.05 -10.37
CA GLU A 186 18.31 -24.33 -10.13
C GLU A 186 18.52 -22.80 -10.12
N ARG A 187 19.64 -22.31 -9.57
CA ARG A 187 20.01 -20.89 -9.63
C ARG A 187 20.18 -20.44 -11.07
N MET A 188 20.83 -21.27 -11.90
CA MET A 188 20.95 -21.05 -13.33
C MET A 188 19.59 -21.05 -14.03
N GLU A 189 18.73 -22.05 -13.79
CA GLU A 189 17.38 -22.11 -14.38
C GLU A 189 16.55 -20.85 -14.07
N ILE A 190 16.55 -20.41 -12.81
CA ILE A 190 15.80 -19.23 -12.37
C ILE A 190 16.40 -17.97 -12.99
N ARG A 191 17.72 -17.79 -12.89
CA ARG A 191 18.43 -16.63 -13.46
C ARG A 191 18.20 -16.51 -14.96
N ASP A 192 18.33 -17.60 -15.71
CA ASP A 192 18.16 -17.60 -17.17
C ASP A 192 16.71 -17.31 -17.56
N THR A 193 15.74 -17.83 -16.81
CA THR A 193 14.31 -17.53 -17.02
C THR A 193 14.04 -16.03 -16.80
N LEU A 194 14.49 -15.49 -15.67
CA LEU A 194 14.35 -14.09 -15.32
C LEU A 194 15.05 -13.17 -16.34
N ALA A 195 16.28 -13.49 -16.73
CA ALA A 195 17.05 -12.72 -17.69
C ALA A 195 16.41 -12.72 -19.09
N ARG A 196 15.95 -13.87 -19.57
CA ARG A 196 15.29 -14.01 -20.87
C ARG A 196 14.00 -13.19 -20.95
N ILE A 197 13.13 -13.32 -19.94
CA ILE A 197 11.87 -12.56 -19.90
C ILE A 197 12.17 -11.07 -19.69
N GLY A 198 13.09 -10.73 -18.78
CA GLY A 198 13.51 -9.36 -18.49
C GLY A 198 14.05 -8.64 -19.72
N GLN A 199 14.93 -9.29 -20.49
CA GLN A 199 15.48 -8.74 -21.73
C GLN A 199 14.39 -8.51 -22.79
N LYS A 200 13.49 -9.48 -22.97
CA LYS A 200 12.37 -9.32 -23.90
C LYS A 200 11.49 -8.12 -23.53
N TYR A 201 11.07 -8.02 -22.26
CA TYR A 201 10.24 -6.92 -21.80
C TYR A 201 10.98 -5.59 -21.78
N PHE A 202 12.29 -5.59 -21.55
CA PHE A 202 13.09 -4.38 -21.69
C PHE A 202 13.02 -3.84 -23.12
N VAL A 203 13.32 -4.67 -24.11
CA VAL A 203 13.37 -4.28 -25.52
C VAL A 203 11.98 -3.93 -26.07
N ASP A 204 10.99 -4.80 -25.85
CA ASP A 204 9.70 -4.71 -26.54
C ASP A 204 8.66 -3.85 -25.80
N TRP A 205 8.90 -3.53 -24.52
CA TRP A 205 7.95 -2.78 -23.69
C TRP A 205 8.59 -1.57 -23.01
N PHE A 206 9.50 -1.79 -22.06
CA PHE A 206 10.01 -0.73 -21.19
C PHE A 206 10.80 0.33 -21.95
N ASN A 207 11.59 -0.06 -22.95
CA ASN A 207 12.40 0.84 -23.78
C ASN A 207 11.64 1.42 -24.98
N THR A 208 10.31 1.28 -25.03
CA THR A 208 9.50 1.96 -26.05
C THR A 208 9.27 3.43 -25.67
N PRO A 209 9.18 4.36 -26.64
CA PRO A 209 8.97 5.78 -26.35
C PRO A 209 7.73 6.06 -25.49
N THR A 210 6.64 5.32 -25.71
CA THR A 210 5.38 5.47 -24.97
C THR A 210 5.55 5.12 -23.49
N VAL A 211 6.25 4.02 -23.19
CA VAL A 211 6.40 3.50 -21.82
C VAL A 211 7.51 4.22 -21.05
N THR A 212 8.61 4.56 -21.72
CA THR A 212 9.70 5.37 -21.12
C THR A 212 9.26 6.82 -20.89
N GLY A 213 8.47 7.40 -21.79
CA GLY A 213 8.13 8.83 -21.79
C GLY A 213 7.28 9.31 -20.61
N PRO A 214 7.14 10.65 -20.44
CA PRO A 214 6.48 11.25 -19.29
C PRO A 214 4.98 10.95 -19.19
N GLY A 215 4.32 10.60 -20.30
CA GLY A 215 2.87 10.31 -20.32
C GLY A 215 2.48 8.97 -19.68
N TYR A 216 3.43 8.05 -19.49
CA TYR A 216 3.19 6.78 -18.82
C TYR A 216 3.69 6.85 -17.37
N HIS A 217 2.84 7.39 -16.49
CA HIS A 217 3.19 7.71 -15.10
C HIS A 217 2.10 7.37 -14.08
N SER A 218 0.99 6.76 -14.51
CA SER A 218 -0.12 6.34 -13.63
C SER A 218 0.24 5.11 -12.81
N HIS A 219 -0.74 4.54 -12.07
CA HIS A 219 -0.47 3.42 -11.17
C HIS A 219 0.16 2.20 -11.88
N HIS A 220 -0.26 1.91 -13.11
CA HIS A 220 0.31 0.82 -13.92
C HIS A 220 1.81 1.00 -14.11
N ALA A 221 2.24 2.21 -14.47
CA ALA A 221 3.64 2.51 -14.72
C ALA A 221 4.50 2.28 -13.47
N ILE A 222 4.00 2.66 -12.29
CA ILE A 222 4.72 2.50 -11.02
C ILE A 222 4.85 1.03 -10.64
N VAL A 223 3.77 0.27 -10.79
CA VAL A 223 3.77 -1.17 -10.52
C VAL A 223 4.74 -1.90 -11.44
N GLU A 224 4.68 -1.63 -12.74
CA GLU A 224 5.49 -2.30 -13.74
C GLU A 224 6.98 -1.96 -13.59
N TRP A 225 7.33 -0.66 -13.57
CA TRP A 225 8.72 -0.23 -13.43
C TRP A 225 9.30 -0.57 -12.04
N GLY A 226 8.52 -0.45 -10.96
CA GLY A 226 8.99 -0.82 -9.62
C GLY A 226 9.32 -2.31 -9.54
N SER A 227 8.47 -3.16 -10.13
CA SER A 227 8.69 -4.59 -10.20
C SER A 227 9.91 -4.96 -11.06
N PHE A 228 10.04 -4.32 -12.23
CA PHE A 228 11.18 -4.51 -13.12
C PHE A 228 12.50 -4.02 -12.51
N GLY A 229 12.47 -2.95 -11.72
CA GLY A 229 13.62 -2.47 -10.95
C GLY A 229 14.07 -3.47 -9.89
N VAL A 230 13.14 -4.11 -9.18
CA VAL A 230 13.46 -5.18 -8.21
C VAL A 230 14.11 -6.38 -8.91
N LEU A 231 13.60 -6.78 -10.08
CA LEU A 231 14.25 -7.79 -10.92
C LEU A 231 15.70 -7.40 -11.27
N ALA A 232 15.91 -6.18 -11.77
CA ALA A 232 17.23 -5.71 -12.18
C ALA A 232 18.22 -5.72 -11.00
N LEU A 233 17.78 -5.33 -9.81
CA LEU A 233 18.58 -5.40 -8.59
C LEU A 233 18.91 -6.84 -8.18
N ALA A 234 17.97 -7.79 -8.38
CA ALA A 234 18.17 -9.19 -8.06
C ALA A 234 19.12 -9.91 -9.01
N LEU A 235 19.38 -9.35 -10.19
CA LEU A 235 20.30 -9.90 -11.21
C LEU A 235 21.59 -9.08 -11.36
N LEU A 236 21.75 -8.02 -10.56
CA LEU A 236 22.87 -7.08 -10.70
C LEU A 236 24.21 -7.79 -10.51
N GLY A 237 25.09 -7.69 -11.49
CA GLY A 237 26.40 -8.35 -11.50
C GLY A 237 26.38 -9.81 -11.98
N ASP A 238 25.22 -10.48 -11.99
CA ASP A 238 25.07 -11.84 -12.52
C ASP A 238 24.65 -11.84 -14.00
N VAL A 239 23.91 -10.80 -14.41
CA VAL A 239 23.45 -10.59 -15.79
C VAL A 239 23.96 -9.22 -16.26
N PRO A 240 24.79 -9.12 -17.31
CA PRO A 240 25.38 -7.86 -17.75
C PRO A 240 24.36 -6.75 -18.04
N GLU A 241 23.24 -7.10 -18.66
CA GLU A 241 22.17 -6.18 -19.06
C GLU A 241 21.40 -5.59 -17.87
N ALA A 242 21.43 -6.25 -16.70
CA ALA A 242 20.70 -5.81 -15.52
C ALA A 242 21.13 -4.42 -15.03
N GLN A 243 22.40 -4.04 -15.28
CA GLN A 243 22.87 -2.69 -14.95
C GLN A 243 22.14 -1.62 -15.77
N GLU A 244 21.92 -1.85 -17.06
CA GLU A 244 21.22 -0.89 -17.91
C GLU A 244 19.72 -0.84 -17.58
N TRP A 245 19.10 -1.99 -17.34
CA TRP A 245 17.72 -2.07 -16.88
C TRP A 245 17.51 -1.25 -15.61
N LEU A 246 18.43 -1.37 -14.64
CA LEU A 246 18.39 -0.61 -13.40
C LEU A 246 18.59 0.90 -13.63
N ASN A 247 19.52 1.28 -14.50
CA ASN A 247 19.80 2.68 -14.82
C ASN A 247 18.56 3.36 -15.42
N VAL A 248 17.93 2.73 -16.42
CA VAL A 248 16.73 3.26 -17.08
C VAL A 248 15.55 3.30 -16.10
N THR A 249 15.34 2.25 -15.30
CA THR A 249 14.29 2.23 -14.28
C THR A 249 14.47 3.34 -13.26
N THR A 250 15.69 3.53 -12.76
CA THR A 250 16.00 4.57 -11.78
C THR A 250 15.74 5.96 -12.36
N ARG A 251 16.19 6.21 -13.59
CA ARG A 251 15.92 7.47 -14.30
C ARG A 251 14.42 7.72 -14.46
N LYS A 252 13.66 6.71 -14.86
CA LYS A 252 12.20 6.77 -14.99
C LYS A 252 11.53 7.14 -13.66
N PHE A 253 12.01 6.58 -12.54
CA PHE A 253 11.52 6.95 -11.20
C PHE A 253 11.82 8.42 -10.87
N GLU A 254 13.05 8.86 -11.08
CA GLU A 254 13.49 10.22 -10.76
C GLU A 254 12.79 11.28 -11.60
N GLU A 255 12.67 11.06 -12.90
CA GLU A 255 12.18 12.08 -13.84
C GLU A 255 10.65 12.09 -13.95
N HIS A 256 9.98 10.95 -13.76
CA HIS A 256 8.56 10.80 -14.12
C HIS A 256 7.70 10.17 -13.03
N LEU A 257 8.08 9.04 -12.45
CA LEU A 257 7.17 8.28 -11.59
C LEU A 257 7.07 8.84 -10.15
N LEU A 258 8.16 9.33 -9.57
CA LEU A 258 8.09 9.99 -8.27
C LEU A 258 7.44 11.38 -8.39
N PRO A 259 7.87 12.27 -9.32
CA PRO A 259 7.27 13.60 -9.45
C PRO A 259 5.79 13.61 -9.85
N ASN A 260 5.37 12.71 -10.75
CA ASN A 260 4.05 12.78 -11.41
C ASN A 260 3.14 11.59 -11.10
N GLY A 261 3.62 10.60 -10.34
CA GLY A 261 2.83 9.39 -10.01
C GLY A 261 1.67 9.63 -9.04
N LEU A 262 1.70 10.76 -8.33
CA LEU A 262 0.60 11.28 -7.53
C LEU A 262 0.28 12.70 -7.96
N ALA A 263 -0.97 13.11 -7.76
CA ALA A 263 -1.37 14.50 -7.89
C ALA A 263 -0.66 15.39 -6.85
N PRO A 264 -0.59 16.72 -7.04
CA PRO A 264 0.07 17.63 -6.10
C PRO A 264 -0.48 17.60 -4.67
N ASP A 265 -1.73 17.19 -4.48
CA ASP A 265 -2.37 16.99 -3.18
C ASP A 265 -2.09 15.61 -2.55
N GLY A 266 -1.28 14.78 -3.21
CA GLY A 266 -0.85 13.46 -2.72
C GLY A 266 -1.81 12.32 -3.06
N ALA A 267 -2.95 12.59 -3.70
CA ALA A 267 -3.89 11.54 -4.10
C ALA A 267 -3.46 10.86 -5.40
N GLN A 268 -3.89 9.60 -5.60
CA GLN A 268 -3.86 8.98 -6.92
C GLN A 268 -5.21 9.27 -7.60
N THR A 269 -5.18 9.91 -8.77
CA THR A 269 -6.36 10.26 -9.58
C THR A 269 -7.28 9.09 -9.94
N GLU A 270 -6.75 7.86 -9.95
CA GLU A 270 -7.50 6.62 -10.21
C GLU A 270 -8.25 6.13 -8.95
N GLY A 271 -7.89 6.62 -7.76
CA GLY A 271 -8.54 6.30 -6.48
C GLY A 271 -7.57 5.98 -5.35
N ALA A 272 -8.06 6.02 -4.11
CA ALA A 272 -7.26 5.80 -2.91
C ALA A 272 -6.67 4.36 -2.82
N THR A 273 -7.37 3.33 -3.30
CA THR A 273 -6.77 1.98 -3.39
C THR A 273 -5.55 1.95 -4.32
N PHE A 274 -5.57 2.73 -5.40
CA PHE A 274 -4.42 2.87 -6.31
C PHE A 274 -3.30 3.72 -5.73
N TRP A 275 -3.59 4.64 -4.79
CA TRP A 275 -2.56 5.29 -3.98
C TRP A 275 -1.78 4.25 -3.17
N ALA A 276 -2.45 3.33 -2.49
CA ALA A 276 -1.77 2.30 -1.70
C ALA A 276 -0.93 1.38 -2.59
N SER A 277 -1.49 0.91 -3.72
CA SER A 277 -0.74 0.13 -4.73
C SER A 277 0.52 0.86 -5.24
N THR A 278 0.37 2.15 -5.53
CA THR A 278 1.46 3.03 -5.97
C THR A 278 2.56 3.13 -4.91
N MET A 279 2.19 3.30 -3.64
CA MET A 279 3.15 3.40 -2.54
C MET A 279 3.88 2.10 -2.28
N HIS A 280 3.19 0.95 -2.28
CA HIS A 280 3.83 -0.36 -2.16
C HIS A 280 4.94 -0.56 -3.20
N TYR A 281 4.63 -0.34 -4.48
CA TYR A 281 5.59 -0.62 -5.56
C TYR A 281 6.65 0.48 -5.77
N ARG A 282 6.47 1.65 -5.14
CA ARG A 282 7.58 2.59 -4.87
C ARG A 282 8.50 2.06 -3.77
N LEU A 283 7.94 1.66 -2.63
CA LEU A 283 8.71 1.20 -1.47
C LEU A 283 9.50 -0.08 -1.77
N PHE A 284 8.89 -1.05 -2.46
CA PHE A 284 9.57 -2.29 -2.87
C PHE A 284 10.81 -2.05 -3.70
N PHE A 285 10.79 -1.06 -4.60
CA PHE A 285 11.93 -0.70 -5.41
C PHE A 285 12.92 0.19 -4.66
N MET A 286 12.46 1.28 -4.04
CA MET A 286 13.32 2.28 -3.40
C MET A 286 14.12 1.71 -2.22
N ASP A 287 13.50 0.84 -1.40
CA ASP A 287 14.18 0.20 -0.27
C ASP A 287 15.30 -0.74 -0.77
N ALA A 288 14.99 -1.55 -1.80
CA ALA A 288 15.99 -2.44 -2.42
C ALA A 288 17.10 -1.67 -3.15
N LEU A 289 16.75 -0.62 -3.89
CA LEU A 289 17.70 0.24 -4.60
C LEU A 289 18.70 0.86 -3.62
N ARG A 290 18.21 1.47 -2.54
CA ARG A 290 19.05 2.06 -1.51
C ARG A 290 19.94 1.02 -0.85
N ARG A 291 19.42 -0.16 -0.58
CA ARG A 291 20.18 -1.23 0.07
C ARG A 291 21.31 -1.77 -0.81
N VAL A 292 21.02 -2.10 -2.06
CA VAL A 292 21.96 -2.76 -2.98
C VAL A 292 22.99 -1.77 -3.53
N THR A 293 22.58 -0.53 -3.82
CA THR A 293 23.41 0.45 -4.55
C THR A 293 23.80 1.67 -3.73
N ARG A 294 23.23 1.86 -2.53
CA ARG A 294 23.33 3.09 -1.71
C ARG A 294 22.68 4.33 -2.33
N LYS A 295 22.03 4.22 -3.49
CA LYS A 295 21.27 5.32 -4.09
C LYS A 295 19.97 5.55 -3.32
N ASP A 296 19.88 6.70 -2.66
CA ASP A 296 18.70 7.07 -1.90
C ASP A 296 17.72 7.90 -2.74
N LEU A 297 16.48 7.40 -2.86
CA LEU A 297 15.37 8.15 -3.45
C LEU A 297 14.38 8.66 -2.39
N PHE A 298 14.53 8.27 -1.11
CA PHE A 298 13.59 8.68 -0.08
C PHE A 298 13.74 10.16 0.30
N GLN A 299 14.97 10.64 0.53
CA GLN A 299 15.19 12.04 0.91
C GLN A 299 14.88 13.02 -0.24
N PRO A 300 15.38 12.81 -1.48
CA PRO A 300 15.12 13.76 -2.56
C PRO A 300 13.63 13.88 -2.92
N PHE A 301 12.85 12.81 -2.72
CA PHE A 301 11.44 12.73 -3.07
C PHE A 301 10.50 12.62 -1.86
N ALA A 302 10.93 13.11 -0.68
CA ALA A 302 10.15 13.00 0.56
C ALA A 302 8.74 13.61 0.45
N LYS A 303 8.57 14.67 -0.34
CA LYS A 303 7.26 15.32 -0.57
C LYS A 303 6.32 14.43 -1.39
N GLN A 304 6.87 13.61 -2.28
CA GLN A 304 6.13 12.73 -3.17
C GLN A 304 5.72 11.42 -2.47
N MET A 305 6.29 11.12 -1.29
CA MET A 305 5.90 10.00 -0.42
C MET A 305 4.79 10.43 0.57
N ASN A 306 3.78 11.15 0.07
CA ASN A 306 2.70 11.71 0.86
C ASN A 306 1.66 10.63 1.23
N ALA A 307 1.34 10.53 2.52
CA ALA A 307 0.36 9.59 3.10
C ALA A 307 -0.91 10.26 3.66
N ASP A 308 -1.15 11.51 3.32
CA ASP A 308 -2.27 12.31 3.83
C ASP A 308 -3.62 11.64 3.60
N ILE A 309 -3.81 10.96 2.46
CA ILE A 309 -5.07 10.25 2.17
C ILE A 309 -5.29 9.07 3.13
N ALA A 310 -4.23 8.38 3.56
CA ALA A 310 -4.31 7.36 4.62
C ALA A 310 -4.66 7.99 5.98
N LEU A 311 -4.02 9.10 6.34
CA LEU A 311 -4.30 9.81 7.60
C LEU A 311 -5.75 10.30 7.69
N ALA A 312 -6.29 10.72 6.54
CA ALA A 312 -7.63 11.24 6.39
C ALA A 312 -8.72 10.17 6.51
N SER A 313 -8.43 8.93 6.13
CA SER A 313 -9.43 7.89 5.85
C SER A 313 -9.46 6.72 6.84
N VAL A 314 -8.36 6.43 7.55
CA VAL A 314 -8.29 5.36 8.56
C VAL A 314 -9.13 5.72 9.80
N ALA A 315 -10.18 4.94 10.03
CA ALA A 315 -11.24 5.21 11.00
C ALA A 315 -11.14 4.35 12.29
N CYS A 316 -10.74 3.08 12.19
CA CYS A 316 -10.67 2.21 13.37
C CYS A 316 -9.73 1.00 13.21
N TRP A 317 -9.64 0.19 14.28
CA TRP A 317 -8.86 -1.05 14.36
C TRP A 317 -9.30 -2.10 13.34
N LYS A 318 -8.34 -2.62 12.56
CA LYS A 318 -8.56 -3.80 11.73
C LYS A 318 -8.26 -5.06 12.55
N ARG A 319 -9.23 -5.97 12.58
CA ARG A 319 -9.09 -7.32 13.15
C ARG A 319 -8.68 -8.32 12.07
N PRO A 320 -8.01 -9.44 12.40
CA PRO A 320 -7.69 -10.48 11.43
C PRO A 320 -8.94 -11.07 10.76
N GLY A 321 -8.84 -11.38 9.47
CA GLY A 321 -9.92 -11.95 8.67
C GLY A 321 -10.16 -11.20 7.36
N LEU A 322 -11.14 -11.67 6.59
CA LEU A 322 -11.53 -11.03 5.33
C LEU A 322 -12.25 -9.71 5.58
N ASP A 323 -11.89 -8.73 4.79
CA ASP A 323 -12.41 -7.38 4.90
C ASP A 323 -13.84 -7.21 4.39
N ARG A 324 -14.40 -6.08 4.81
CA ARG A 324 -15.67 -5.54 4.32
C ARG A 324 -15.39 -4.16 3.72
N ASP A 325 -16.23 -3.75 2.78
CA ASP A 325 -16.21 -2.37 2.30
C ASP A 325 -16.40 -1.41 3.49
N GLN A 326 -15.67 -0.30 3.51
CA GLN A 326 -15.82 0.73 4.55
C GLN A 326 -15.53 0.25 5.99
N ALA A 327 -14.81 -0.87 6.18
CA ALA A 327 -14.61 -1.46 7.50
C ALA A 327 -13.76 -0.59 8.42
N ASN A 328 -12.57 -0.23 7.96
CA ASN A 328 -11.52 0.44 8.72
C ASN A 328 -10.99 1.66 7.98
N VAL A 329 -11.15 1.72 6.67
CA VAL A 329 -10.80 2.86 5.83
C VAL A 329 -12.06 3.30 5.09
N VAL A 330 -12.43 4.58 5.22
CA VAL A 330 -13.63 5.10 4.56
C VAL A 330 -13.35 5.41 3.09
N LEU A 331 -14.41 5.37 2.28
CA LEU A 331 -14.41 5.46 0.81
C LEU A 331 -13.61 4.35 0.11
N GLU A 332 -13.38 3.22 0.79
CA GLU A 332 -12.60 2.08 0.29
C GLU A 332 -13.43 0.78 0.20
N PRO A 333 -13.25 -0.03 -0.86
CA PRO A 333 -13.77 -1.39 -0.92
C PRO A 333 -13.00 -2.34 0.01
N SER A 334 -13.48 -3.56 0.14
CA SER A 334 -12.90 -4.60 1.00
C SER A 334 -11.41 -4.87 0.74
N TYR A 335 -10.90 -4.77 -0.49
CA TYR A 335 -9.48 -5.01 -0.77
C TYR A 335 -8.58 -3.77 -0.55
N GLY A 336 -9.16 -2.63 -0.13
CA GLY A 336 -8.45 -1.37 0.15
C GLY A 336 -8.48 -0.98 1.62
N GLN A 337 -8.56 -1.95 2.54
CA GLN A 337 -8.64 -1.69 3.98
C GLN A 337 -7.26 -1.54 4.63
N LEU A 338 -7.23 -1.45 5.96
CA LEU A 338 -6.05 -1.01 6.70
C LEU A 338 -4.85 -1.95 6.54
N ASP A 339 -5.03 -3.25 6.31
CA ASP A 339 -3.93 -4.18 6.01
C ASP A 339 -3.20 -3.86 4.70
N TYR A 340 -3.90 -3.24 3.75
CA TYR A 340 -3.28 -2.73 2.54
C TYR A 340 -2.51 -1.43 2.80
N TYR A 341 -2.87 -0.66 3.82
CA TYR A 341 -2.30 0.65 4.12
C TYR A 341 -1.17 0.59 5.16
N ALA A 342 -1.30 -0.27 6.17
CA ALA A 342 -0.45 -0.29 7.34
C ALA A 342 1.02 -0.58 7.03
N PRO A 343 1.40 -1.49 6.11
CA PRO A 343 2.80 -1.69 5.75
C PRO A 343 3.46 -0.44 5.15
N ILE A 344 2.73 0.33 4.33
CA ILE A 344 3.20 1.62 3.80
C ILE A 344 3.43 2.60 4.95
N LEU A 345 2.47 2.70 5.86
CA LEU A 345 2.57 3.58 7.02
C LEU A 345 3.75 3.21 7.93
N LEU A 346 4.04 1.91 8.13
CA LEU A 346 5.25 1.46 8.84
C LEU A 346 6.53 1.92 8.14
N ALA A 347 6.63 1.72 6.82
CA ALA A 347 7.81 2.12 6.06
C ALA A 347 8.06 3.63 6.13
N LEU A 348 6.99 4.42 5.94
CA LEU A 348 7.07 5.87 6.01
C LEU A 348 7.30 6.39 7.44
N ALA A 349 6.76 5.71 8.45
CA ALA A 349 7.01 6.02 9.85
C ALA A 349 8.49 5.83 10.21
N ARG A 350 9.08 4.69 9.80
CA ARG A 350 10.50 4.38 9.95
C ARG A 350 11.37 5.43 9.24
N GLU A 351 11.07 5.69 7.97
CA GLU A 351 11.88 6.56 7.12
C GLU A 351 11.85 8.02 7.56
N TYR A 352 10.66 8.55 7.82
CA TYR A 352 10.48 9.98 8.10
C TYR A 352 10.21 10.29 9.57
N ARG A 353 10.37 9.29 10.45
CA ARG A 353 10.16 9.38 11.90
C ARG A 353 8.82 10.02 12.25
N ARG A 354 7.73 9.51 11.66
CA ARG A 354 6.35 10.05 11.80
C ARG A 354 5.53 9.22 12.80
N PRO A 355 5.33 9.68 14.05
CA PRO A 355 4.58 8.95 15.08
C PRO A 355 3.16 8.60 14.69
N THR A 356 2.41 9.55 14.10
CA THR A 356 1.03 9.28 13.67
C THR A 356 0.92 8.13 12.67
N TYR A 357 1.93 7.94 11.82
CA TYR A 357 1.93 6.87 10.81
C TYR A 357 2.08 5.52 11.51
N GLN A 358 3.04 5.42 12.44
CA GLN A 358 3.24 4.23 13.27
C GLN A 358 1.99 3.91 14.09
N HIS A 359 1.35 4.94 14.64
CA HIS A 359 0.16 4.84 15.46
C HIS A 359 -1.01 4.21 14.69
N LEU A 360 -1.31 4.74 13.49
CA LEU A 360 -2.37 4.18 12.65
C LEU A 360 -2.01 2.81 12.07
N ALA A 361 -0.75 2.58 11.70
CA ALA A 361 -0.33 1.27 11.21
C ALA A 361 -0.55 0.17 12.26
N ARG A 362 -0.29 0.48 13.53
CA ARG A 362 -0.50 -0.45 14.65
C ARG A 362 -1.97 -0.72 14.98
N TRP A 363 -2.90 -0.01 14.36
CA TRP A 363 -4.32 -0.36 14.44
C TRP A 363 -4.67 -1.62 13.64
N ASP A 364 -3.75 -2.12 12.83
CA ASP A 364 -3.92 -3.39 12.14
C ASP A 364 -3.37 -4.56 12.96
N GLU A 365 -4.28 -5.31 13.57
CA GLU A 365 -3.97 -6.54 14.31
C GLU A 365 -3.59 -7.70 13.38
N SER A 366 -3.79 -7.54 12.07
CA SER A 366 -3.48 -8.54 11.05
C SER A 366 -2.13 -8.33 10.38
N LEU A 367 -1.37 -7.29 10.75
CA LEU A 367 -0.01 -7.04 10.25
C LEU A 367 0.80 -8.33 10.25
N GLY A 368 1.43 -8.66 9.12
CA GLY A 368 2.18 -9.91 8.94
C GLY A 368 1.42 -10.99 8.18
N ASN A 369 0.08 -10.93 8.12
CA ASN A 369 -0.69 -11.89 7.35
C ASN A 369 -0.45 -11.75 5.84
N LEU A 370 -0.61 -12.87 5.14
CA LEU A 370 -0.87 -12.85 3.71
C LEU A 370 -2.24 -12.20 3.50
N GLN A 371 -2.31 -11.10 2.76
CA GLN A 371 -3.58 -10.44 2.50
C GLN A 371 -4.36 -11.25 1.47
N ARG A 372 -5.66 -11.41 1.73
CA ARG A 372 -6.57 -12.21 0.92
C ARG A 372 -7.78 -11.36 0.52
N SER A 373 -8.02 -11.22 -0.78
CA SER A 373 -9.26 -10.59 -1.23
C SER A 373 -10.44 -11.46 -0.86
N ARG A 374 -11.56 -10.81 -0.53
CA ARG A 374 -12.81 -11.51 -0.29
C ARG A 374 -13.37 -12.19 -1.54
N TYR A 375 -13.26 -11.50 -2.68
CA TYR A 375 -13.83 -11.93 -3.94
C TYR A 375 -12.86 -12.83 -4.70
N VAL A 376 -13.40 -13.83 -5.37
CA VAL A 376 -12.68 -14.76 -6.25
C VAL A 376 -13.23 -14.66 -7.67
N THR A 377 -12.44 -15.09 -8.65
CA THR A 377 -12.93 -15.20 -10.03
C THR A 377 -14.02 -16.28 -10.14
N PRO A 378 -14.80 -16.34 -11.24
CA PRO A 378 -15.79 -17.41 -11.43
C PRO A 378 -15.22 -18.83 -11.33
N HIS A 379 -13.94 -19.03 -11.67
CA HIS A 379 -13.24 -20.31 -11.54
C HIS A 379 -12.52 -20.51 -10.19
N GLY A 380 -12.70 -19.57 -9.24
CA GLY A 380 -12.22 -19.70 -7.87
C GLY A 380 -10.78 -19.26 -7.64
N GLU A 381 -10.16 -18.51 -8.57
CA GLU A 381 -8.85 -17.92 -8.35
C GLU A 381 -8.97 -16.75 -7.34
N GLU A 382 -8.09 -16.73 -6.35
CA GLU A 382 -8.09 -15.77 -5.24
C GLU A 382 -6.99 -14.72 -5.47
N LEU A 383 -7.30 -13.43 -5.25
CA LEU A 383 -6.29 -12.38 -5.31
C LEU A 383 -5.60 -12.26 -3.95
N LEU A 384 -4.31 -12.57 -3.94
CA LEU A 384 -3.47 -12.50 -2.75
C LEU A 384 -2.42 -11.41 -2.89
N PHE A 385 -2.04 -10.79 -1.78
CA PHE A 385 -0.90 -9.88 -1.72
C PHE A 385 0.03 -10.29 -0.59
N GLU A 386 1.32 -10.40 -0.90
CA GLU A 386 2.32 -10.53 0.15
C GLU A 386 2.82 -9.16 0.61
N LEU A 387 2.43 -8.80 1.84
CA LEU A 387 2.84 -7.58 2.52
C LEU A 387 3.43 -7.86 3.92
N GLY A 388 3.31 -9.11 4.40
CA GLY A 388 3.66 -9.48 5.77
C GLY A 388 5.16 -9.42 6.05
N GLY A 389 5.97 -10.02 5.17
CA GLY A 389 7.43 -9.94 5.25
C GLY A 389 7.93 -8.49 5.20
N TYR A 390 7.33 -7.67 4.34
CA TYR A 390 7.66 -6.25 4.26
C TYR A 390 7.31 -5.49 5.54
N ALA A 391 6.12 -5.71 6.11
CA ALA A 391 5.74 -5.12 7.40
C ALA A 391 6.74 -5.49 8.50
N PHE A 392 7.23 -6.73 8.53
CA PHE A 392 8.25 -7.17 9.49
C PHE A 392 9.58 -6.40 9.34
N LEU A 393 10.01 -6.16 8.10
CA LEU A 393 11.25 -5.45 7.79
C LEU A 393 11.13 -3.93 7.97
N TRP A 394 9.94 -3.38 7.76
CA TRP A 394 9.68 -1.95 7.79
C TRP A 394 9.22 -1.42 9.14
N CYS A 395 8.75 -2.27 10.06
CA CYS A 395 8.43 -1.82 11.40
C CYS A 395 9.69 -1.34 12.15
N ASP A 396 9.53 -0.28 12.94
CA ASP A 396 10.60 0.25 13.78
C ASP A 396 10.01 0.75 15.11
N ASP A 397 10.19 -0.08 16.15
CA ASP A 397 9.66 0.21 17.48
C ASP A 397 10.31 1.42 18.16
N SER A 398 11.39 1.98 17.59
CA SER A 398 11.97 3.23 18.07
C SER A 398 11.14 4.46 17.64
N VAL A 399 10.21 4.32 16.69
CA VAL A 399 9.27 5.39 16.34
C VAL A 399 8.17 5.44 17.38
N ALA A 400 7.88 6.62 17.91
CA ALA A 400 6.85 6.78 18.93
C ALA A 400 5.47 6.37 18.40
N ASP A 401 4.72 5.65 19.22
CA ASP A 401 3.33 5.24 18.92
C ASP A 401 2.35 6.21 19.57
N ARG A 402 2.10 7.31 18.88
CA ARG A 402 1.12 8.31 19.26
C ARG A 402 0.70 9.13 18.06
N ALA A 403 -0.54 9.60 18.07
CA ALA A 403 -0.94 10.65 17.17
C ALA A 403 -0.33 11.99 17.60
N ASP A 404 0.41 12.62 16.70
CA ASP A 404 1.02 13.94 16.82
C ASP A 404 0.59 14.93 15.71
N GLU A 405 -0.18 14.44 14.73
CA GLU A 405 -0.83 15.26 13.71
C GLU A 405 -1.95 16.13 14.32
N LYS A 406 -1.95 17.42 13.98
CA LYS A 406 -2.93 18.40 14.47
C LYS A 406 -4.11 18.58 13.52
N ARG A 407 -3.88 18.31 12.23
CA ARG A 407 -4.88 18.36 11.16
C ARG A 407 -5.97 17.33 11.40
N LEU A 408 -7.23 17.76 11.29
CA LEU A 408 -8.41 16.91 11.50
C LEU A 408 -9.40 17.01 10.33
N SER A 409 -8.99 17.64 9.23
CA SER A 409 -9.72 17.70 7.96
C SER A 409 -8.75 17.72 6.80
N TRP A 410 -9.13 17.09 5.68
CA TRP A 410 -8.34 17.04 4.45
C TRP A 410 -9.21 17.38 3.24
N SER A 411 -8.57 17.89 2.20
CA SER A 411 -9.18 18.12 0.90
C SER A 411 -8.23 17.62 -0.18
N PHE A 412 -8.76 16.81 -1.09
CA PHE A 412 -8.05 16.28 -2.26
C PHE A 412 -8.81 16.67 -3.53
N PRO A 413 -8.63 17.91 -4.03
CA PRO A 413 -9.36 18.41 -5.20
C PRO A 413 -9.14 17.57 -6.47
N SER A 414 -7.99 16.90 -6.61
CA SER A 414 -7.68 16.07 -7.78
C SER A 414 -8.62 14.87 -7.96
N VAL A 415 -9.19 14.38 -6.87
CA VAL A 415 -10.14 13.26 -6.84
C VAL A 415 -11.54 13.67 -6.37
N SER A 416 -11.74 14.95 -6.04
CA SER A 416 -12.99 15.49 -5.46
C SER A 416 -13.38 14.75 -4.18
N GLU A 417 -12.43 14.66 -3.25
CA GLU A 417 -12.62 14.02 -1.95
C GLU A 417 -12.31 14.98 -0.79
N VAL A 418 -13.12 14.92 0.28
CA VAL A 418 -12.85 15.62 1.53
C VAL A 418 -13.19 14.76 2.72
N TYR A 419 -12.42 14.96 3.79
CA TYR A 419 -12.50 14.14 5.00
C TYR A 419 -12.50 15.03 6.24
N ALA A 420 -13.18 14.59 7.30
CA ALA A 420 -13.05 15.17 8.62
C ALA A 420 -13.14 14.10 9.70
N ARG A 421 -12.35 14.26 10.76
CA ARG A 421 -12.39 13.39 11.96
C ARG A 421 -12.54 14.21 13.23
N ALA A 422 -13.16 13.61 14.24
CA ALA A 422 -13.34 14.24 15.55
C ALA A 422 -12.05 14.20 16.38
N SER A 423 -11.31 13.10 16.32
CA SER A 423 -10.05 12.91 17.02
C SER A 423 -9.21 11.80 16.38
N TRP A 424 -8.03 11.53 16.96
CA TRP A 424 -7.18 10.39 16.60
C TRP A 424 -7.47 9.11 17.39
N LYS A 425 -8.60 9.03 18.10
CA LYS A 425 -9.03 7.79 18.76
C LYS A 425 -9.70 6.88 17.74
N SER A 426 -9.40 5.60 17.84
CA SER A 426 -10.04 4.57 17.03
C SER A 426 -11.54 4.56 17.27
N GLY A 427 -12.33 4.49 16.19
CA GLY A 427 -13.79 4.44 16.25
C GLY A 427 -14.48 5.75 16.63
N ASP A 428 -13.76 6.85 16.89
CA ASP A 428 -14.38 8.18 16.95
C ASP A 428 -14.94 8.59 15.57
N VAL A 429 -15.72 9.67 15.53
CA VAL A 429 -16.37 10.11 14.29
C VAL A 429 -15.35 10.42 13.19
N LEU A 430 -15.49 9.78 12.03
CA LEU A 430 -14.79 10.09 10.78
C LEU A 430 -15.81 10.12 9.63
N VAL A 431 -15.74 11.15 8.80
CA VAL A 431 -16.60 11.30 7.62
C VAL A 431 -15.76 11.54 6.36
N GLY A 432 -16.12 10.86 5.28
CA GLY A 432 -15.59 11.06 3.93
C GLY A 432 -16.70 11.41 2.95
N LEU A 433 -16.42 12.36 2.05
CA LEU A 433 -17.27 12.70 0.91
C LEU A 433 -16.49 12.51 -0.39
N ARG A 434 -17.09 11.86 -1.39
CA ARG A 434 -16.51 11.66 -2.72
C ARG A 434 -17.56 11.74 -3.81
N LYS A 435 -17.52 12.76 -4.66
CA LYS A 435 -18.42 12.89 -5.84
C LYS A 435 -19.91 12.59 -5.57
N GLY A 436 -20.42 12.97 -4.39
CA GLY A 436 -21.81 12.72 -3.98
C GLY A 436 -22.03 11.41 -3.20
N GLU A 437 -20.99 10.61 -2.99
CA GLU A 437 -20.93 9.55 -2.00
C GLU A 437 -20.63 10.14 -0.61
N LEU A 438 -21.26 9.57 0.41
CA LEU A 438 -21.00 9.85 1.82
C LEU A 438 -20.78 8.55 2.58
N VAL A 439 -19.69 8.52 3.34
CA VAL A 439 -19.42 7.50 4.34
C VAL A 439 -19.24 8.16 5.69
N VAL A 440 -20.05 7.76 6.67
CA VAL A 440 -19.94 8.15 8.08
C VAL A 440 -19.55 6.92 8.89
N HIS A 441 -18.37 6.99 9.48
CA HIS A 441 -17.83 5.95 10.37
C HIS A 441 -17.80 6.49 11.81
N VAL A 442 -18.39 5.74 12.74
CA VAL A 442 -18.49 6.13 14.15
C VAL A 442 -18.79 4.92 15.03
N GLY A 443 -18.20 4.89 16.22
CA GLY A 443 -18.30 3.76 17.14
C GLY A 443 -17.75 2.46 16.55
N GLY A 444 -16.69 2.55 15.73
CA GLY A 444 -16.04 1.38 15.12
C GLY A 444 -16.72 0.85 13.85
N HIS A 445 -17.77 1.52 13.34
CA HIS A 445 -18.58 1.00 12.23
C HIS A 445 -18.98 2.09 11.23
N ALA A 446 -19.12 1.71 9.95
CA ALA A 446 -19.80 2.51 8.94
C ALA A 446 -21.31 2.53 9.22
N VAL A 447 -21.83 3.62 9.78
CA VAL A 447 -23.26 3.73 10.14
C VAL A 447 -24.12 4.33 9.01
N LEU A 448 -23.45 4.91 8.01
CA LEU A 448 -24.06 5.40 6.78
C LEU A 448 -23.04 5.29 5.67
N ALA A 449 -23.29 4.46 4.67
CA ALA A 449 -22.54 4.39 3.42
C ALA A 449 -23.52 4.43 2.25
N GLY A 450 -23.52 5.52 1.49
CA GLY A 450 -24.48 5.70 0.40
C GLY A 450 -24.06 6.75 -0.61
N ALA A 451 -24.42 6.52 -1.87
CA ALA A 451 -24.22 7.43 -2.98
C ALA A 451 -25.53 8.08 -3.43
N TRP A 452 -25.43 9.25 -4.05
CA TRP A 452 -26.58 10.00 -4.58
C TRP A 452 -27.19 9.43 -5.87
N ALA A 453 -26.46 8.61 -6.62
CA ALA A 453 -26.91 8.05 -7.88
C ALA A 453 -26.10 6.79 -8.23
N GLU A 454 -26.65 5.96 -9.12
CA GLU A 454 -25.92 4.91 -9.84
C GLU A 454 -24.60 5.46 -10.41
N GLN A 455 -23.58 4.60 -10.49
CA GLN A 455 -22.25 4.93 -11.01
C GLN A 455 -22.36 5.80 -12.29
N GLY A 456 -21.85 7.04 -12.25
CA GLY A 456 -21.77 7.88 -13.47
C GLY A 456 -22.19 9.35 -13.36
N SER A 457 -22.73 9.82 -12.22
CA SER A 457 -22.99 11.27 -12.02
C SER A 457 -21.69 12.04 -11.76
N THR A 458 -20.97 12.42 -12.81
CA THR A 458 -19.64 13.07 -12.79
C THR A 458 -19.60 14.53 -12.32
N ASN A 459 -20.73 15.12 -11.88
CA ASN A 459 -20.84 16.57 -11.71
C ASN A 459 -20.69 17.10 -10.27
N PHE A 460 -20.23 16.29 -9.31
CA PHE A 460 -20.06 16.72 -7.91
C PHE A 460 -18.63 17.17 -7.58
N VAL A 461 -18.53 18.33 -6.94
CA VAL A 461 -17.27 18.87 -6.39
C VAL A 461 -17.35 18.85 -4.86
N CYS A 462 -16.36 18.25 -4.21
CA CYS A 462 -16.23 18.23 -2.76
C CYS A 462 -15.26 19.30 -2.26
N ARG A 463 -15.57 19.94 -1.12
CA ARG A 463 -14.72 20.96 -0.49
C ARG A 463 -14.94 21.06 1.02
N VAL A 464 -13.90 21.48 1.73
CA VAL A 464 -14.01 21.94 3.13
C VAL A 464 -14.46 23.40 3.09
N LEU A 465 -15.66 23.70 3.57
CA LEU A 465 -16.22 25.06 3.58
C LEU A 465 -15.66 25.91 4.74
N SER A 466 -15.44 25.28 5.89
CA SER A 466 -14.88 25.92 7.08
C SER A 466 -14.33 24.86 8.04
N ASP A 467 -13.25 25.17 8.75
CA ASP A 467 -12.76 24.41 9.89
C ASP A 467 -12.13 25.39 10.90
N ASP A 468 -12.72 25.51 12.10
CA ASP A 468 -12.20 26.33 13.21
C ASP A 468 -11.44 25.50 14.26
N GLY A 469 -11.17 24.23 13.96
CA GLY A 469 -10.59 23.25 14.87
C GLY A 469 -11.61 22.57 15.80
N ARG A 470 -12.71 23.24 16.15
CA ARG A 470 -13.80 22.66 16.97
C ARG A 470 -14.96 22.17 16.10
N LYS A 471 -15.25 22.88 15.03
CA LYS A 471 -16.32 22.61 14.07
C LYS A 471 -15.76 22.64 12.66
N VAL A 472 -16.22 21.70 11.85
CA VAL A 472 -15.87 21.64 10.42
C VAL A 472 -17.13 21.42 9.60
N THR A 473 -17.20 22.10 8.46
CA THR A 473 -18.26 21.93 7.47
C THR A 473 -17.66 21.44 6.16
N LEU A 474 -18.11 20.27 5.72
CA LEU A 474 -17.80 19.69 4.43
C LEU A 474 -18.99 19.85 3.49
N GLU A 475 -18.73 19.98 2.20
CA GLU A 475 -19.77 20.03 1.17
C GLU A 475 -19.39 19.17 -0.03
N SER A 476 -20.36 18.45 -0.57
CA SER A 476 -20.36 17.93 -1.93
C SER A 476 -21.51 18.57 -2.70
N ARG A 477 -21.23 19.26 -3.81
CA ARG A 477 -22.24 20.02 -4.56
C ARG A 477 -22.17 19.69 -6.04
N ALA A 478 -23.33 19.44 -6.64
CA ALA A 478 -23.47 19.31 -8.08
C ALA A 478 -23.85 20.63 -8.74
N GLN A 479 -23.56 20.74 -10.04
CA GLN A 479 -23.88 21.92 -10.85
C GLN A 479 -25.38 22.24 -10.87
N ASN A 480 -26.26 21.23 -10.76
CA ASN A 480 -27.71 21.42 -10.75
C ASN A 480 -28.28 21.82 -9.37
N GLY A 481 -27.45 22.36 -8.47
CA GLY A 481 -27.88 22.91 -7.17
C GLY A 481 -28.00 21.88 -6.04
N ARG A 482 -28.11 20.59 -6.40
CA ARG A 482 -28.04 19.45 -5.48
C ARG A 482 -26.81 19.52 -4.58
N SER A 483 -26.99 19.37 -3.27
CA SER A 483 -25.87 19.43 -2.32
C SER A 483 -26.04 18.56 -1.08
N LEU A 484 -24.91 18.06 -0.60
CA LEU A 484 -24.74 17.36 0.66
C LEU A 484 -23.78 18.15 1.54
N VAL A 485 -24.24 18.63 2.68
CA VAL A 485 -23.45 19.40 3.64
C VAL A 485 -23.36 18.63 4.94
N VAL A 486 -22.14 18.37 5.42
CA VAL A 486 -21.89 17.70 6.68
C VAL A 486 -21.22 18.67 7.64
N ARG A 487 -21.78 18.84 8.84
CA ARG A 487 -21.19 19.63 9.92
C ARG A 487 -20.81 18.71 11.06
N LEU A 488 -19.55 18.72 11.47
CA LEU A 488 -19.05 17.98 12.62
C LEU A 488 -18.71 18.96 13.76
N ASP A 489 -19.33 18.77 14.93
CA ASP A 489 -18.92 19.39 16.20
C ASP A 489 -18.05 18.38 16.96
N ARG A 490 -16.72 18.58 16.91
CA ARG A 490 -15.73 17.62 17.45
C ARG A 490 -15.86 17.45 18.97
N PRO A 491 -15.96 18.52 19.80
CA PRO A 491 -16.16 18.37 21.23
C PRO A 491 -17.41 17.58 21.62
N LYS A 492 -18.49 17.70 20.82
CA LYS A 492 -19.74 16.97 21.07
C LYS A 492 -19.82 15.61 20.40
N GLN A 493 -18.85 15.27 19.53
CA GLN A 493 -18.92 14.11 18.64
C GLN A 493 -20.27 13.99 17.94
N GLN A 494 -20.75 15.13 17.43
CA GLN A 494 -22.07 15.25 16.81
C GLN A 494 -21.91 15.64 15.34
N LEU A 495 -22.60 14.92 14.45
CA LEU A 495 -22.72 15.27 13.05
C LEU A 495 -24.13 15.76 12.73
N LEU A 496 -24.20 16.75 11.85
CA LEU A 496 -25.44 17.18 11.21
C LEU A 496 -25.25 17.10 9.70
N ILE A 497 -26.04 16.25 9.05
CA ILE A 497 -25.99 16.00 7.61
C ILE A 497 -27.23 16.63 7.00
N HIS A 498 -27.03 17.57 6.08
CA HIS A 498 -28.07 18.20 5.28
C HIS A 498 -27.94 17.73 3.84
N ARG A 499 -28.96 17.05 3.33
CA ARG A 499 -29.10 16.70 1.92
C ARG A 499 -30.20 17.55 1.32
N ASN A 500 -29.85 18.36 0.32
CA ASN A 500 -30.79 19.13 -0.48
C ASN A 500 -30.91 18.49 -1.87
N SER A 501 -31.93 17.66 -2.04
CA SER A 501 -32.24 16.96 -3.29
C SER A 501 -33.68 16.46 -3.27
N ASP A 502 -34.33 16.55 -4.41
CA ASP A 502 -35.54 15.78 -4.66
C ASP A 502 -35.18 14.28 -4.77
N GLY A 503 -36.16 13.42 -4.45
CA GLY A 503 -36.06 11.97 -4.60
C GLY A 503 -35.58 11.20 -3.37
N GLU A 504 -35.71 9.89 -3.48
CA GLU A 504 -35.35 8.93 -2.44
C GLU A 504 -33.85 8.98 -2.15
N TRP A 505 -33.48 8.59 -0.93
CA TRP A 505 -32.09 8.35 -0.58
C TRP A 505 -31.97 6.97 0.06
N HIS A 506 -31.10 6.16 -0.52
CA HIS A 506 -30.75 4.84 -0.01
C HIS A 506 -29.32 4.84 0.52
N TRP A 507 -29.12 4.14 1.63
CA TRP A 507 -27.78 3.82 2.12
C TRP A 507 -27.83 2.55 2.93
N TRP A 508 -26.67 1.94 3.10
CA TRP A 508 -26.49 0.77 3.93
C TRP A 508 -25.60 1.10 5.12
N CYS A 509 -25.53 0.18 6.08
CA CYS A 509 -24.71 0.33 7.27
C CYS A 509 -24.17 -1.02 7.78
N HIS A 510 -23.10 -0.97 8.56
CA HIS A 510 -22.61 -2.10 9.33
C HIS A 510 -23.47 -2.34 10.57
N GLU A 511 -23.49 -3.63 10.99
CA GLU A 511 -24.31 -4.14 12.07
C GLU A 511 -25.82 -3.94 11.85
N THR A 512 -26.67 -4.54 12.68
CA THR A 512 -28.13 -4.33 12.59
C THR A 512 -28.58 -3.32 13.64
N PRO A 513 -28.84 -2.05 13.29
CA PRO A 513 -29.31 -1.07 14.26
C PRO A 513 -30.74 -1.38 14.72
N ALA A 514 -31.04 -1.05 15.97
CA ALA A 514 -32.41 -1.01 16.46
C ALA A 514 -33.12 0.24 15.91
N ARG A 515 -34.27 0.05 15.26
CA ARG A 515 -35.12 1.12 14.72
C ARG A 515 -36.27 1.43 15.67
N LYS A 516 -36.48 2.72 15.98
CA LYS A 516 -37.68 3.24 16.66
C LYS A 516 -38.19 4.48 15.92
N GLY A 517 -39.18 4.30 15.05
CA GLY A 517 -39.69 5.37 14.19
C GLY A 517 -38.60 5.90 13.24
N ASN A 518 -38.28 7.19 13.38
CA ASN A 518 -37.25 7.93 12.64
C ASN A 518 -35.91 7.99 13.39
N MET A 519 -35.58 6.96 14.17
CA MET A 519 -34.33 6.85 14.89
C MET A 519 -33.73 5.45 14.70
N LEU A 520 -32.43 5.41 14.43
CA LEU A 520 -31.61 4.20 14.39
C LEU A 520 -30.59 4.27 15.53
N SER A 521 -30.32 3.14 16.18
CA SER A 521 -29.38 3.08 17.30
C SER A 521 -28.54 1.80 17.26
N TRP A 522 -27.25 1.95 17.53
CA TRP A 522 -26.27 0.85 17.57
C TRP A 522 -25.86 0.55 19.01
N ASN A 523 -25.41 -0.69 19.24
CA ASN A 523 -24.92 -1.13 20.54
C ASN A 523 -23.66 -0.38 20.99
N SER A 524 -22.90 0.20 20.06
CA SER A 524 -21.74 1.06 20.31
C SER A 524 -22.08 2.40 20.97
N GLY A 525 -23.38 2.76 21.06
CA GLY A 525 -23.81 4.04 21.62
C GLY A 525 -23.99 5.14 20.57
N VAL A 526 -23.95 4.78 19.28
CA VAL A 526 -24.32 5.67 18.17
C VAL A 526 -25.84 5.75 18.06
N ALA A 527 -26.36 6.95 17.87
CA ALA A 527 -27.76 7.21 17.55
C ALA A 527 -27.88 8.17 16.37
N LEU A 528 -28.65 7.77 15.37
CA LEU A 528 -28.98 8.56 14.18
C LEU A 528 -30.46 8.94 14.24
N ARG A 529 -30.77 10.24 14.13
CA ARG A 529 -32.14 10.77 14.19
C ARG A 529 -32.42 11.69 13.01
N PHE A 530 -33.55 11.49 12.36
CA PHE A 530 -34.03 12.42 11.33
C PHE A 530 -34.69 13.64 11.99
N LYS A 531 -34.21 14.83 11.63
CA LYS A 531 -34.83 16.11 11.98
C LYS A 531 -35.78 16.58 10.87
N ALA A 532 -35.49 16.20 9.63
CA ALA A 532 -36.35 16.38 8.45
C ALA A 532 -36.21 15.17 7.52
N GLY A 533 -37.33 14.75 6.91
CA GLY A 533 -37.44 13.48 6.20
C GLY A 533 -37.89 12.33 7.10
N ARG A 534 -38.18 11.16 6.50
CA ARG A 534 -38.59 9.95 7.24
C ARG A 534 -38.02 8.70 6.62
N ILE A 535 -37.76 7.70 7.46
CA ILE A 535 -37.42 6.35 6.99
C ILE A 535 -38.70 5.73 6.42
N SER A 536 -38.77 5.54 5.10
CA SER A 536 -39.87 4.82 4.44
C SER A 536 -39.69 3.32 4.59
N LYS A 537 -38.47 2.82 4.36
CA LYS A 537 -38.15 1.40 4.34
C LYS A 537 -36.89 1.10 5.16
N PHE A 538 -36.89 -0.04 5.83
CA PHE A 538 -35.72 -0.58 6.52
C PHE A 538 -35.69 -2.08 6.32
N GLU A 539 -34.68 -2.56 5.60
CA GLU A 539 -34.51 -3.97 5.29
C GLU A 539 -33.22 -4.45 5.96
N PRO A 540 -33.29 -5.23 7.06
CA PRO A 540 -32.10 -5.65 7.82
C PRO A 540 -31.01 -6.37 7.00
N ALA A 541 -31.36 -6.90 5.83
CA ALA A 541 -30.49 -7.61 4.91
C ALA A 541 -30.75 -7.16 3.45
N GLY A 542 -31.06 -5.87 3.24
CA GLY A 542 -31.47 -5.34 1.93
C GLY A 542 -30.33 -4.98 0.98
N TYR A 543 -29.07 -4.96 1.44
CA TYR A 543 -27.92 -4.59 0.62
C TYR A 543 -26.85 -5.68 0.62
N ALA A 544 -26.43 -6.15 -0.55
CA ALA A 544 -25.28 -7.03 -0.72
C ALA A 544 -24.29 -6.38 -1.69
N PRO A 545 -23.04 -6.08 -1.27
CA PRO A 545 -22.05 -5.49 -2.15
C PRO A 545 -21.69 -6.46 -3.26
N LYS A 546 -21.61 -5.95 -4.49
CA LYS A 546 -21.13 -6.70 -5.66
C LYS A 546 -19.84 -6.06 -6.14
N LEU A 547 -18.85 -6.90 -6.41
CA LEU A 547 -17.64 -6.48 -7.10
C LEU A 547 -17.76 -6.87 -8.57
N SER A 548 -17.68 -5.88 -9.45
CA SER A 548 -17.59 -6.10 -10.88
C SER A 548 -16.31 -5.45 -11.39
N VAL A 549 -15.54 -6.20 -12.17
CA VAL A 549 -14.26 -5.79 -12.72
C VAL A 549 -14.35 -5.75 -14.25
N ALA A 550 -13.22 -5.49 -14.92
CA ALA A 550 -13.15 -5.48 -16.38
C ALA A 550 -14.18 -4.54 -17.04
N PHE A 551 -14.25 -3.30 -16.53
CA PHE A 551 -15.21 -2.28 -16.95
C PHE A 551 -16.68 -2.69 -16.74
N GLY A 552 -16.95 -3.48 -15.69
CA GLY A 552 -18.29 -3.92 -15.31
C GLY A 552 -18.79 -5.15 -16.10
N LYS A 553 -17.90 -5.86 -16.79
CA LYS A 553 -18.25 -7.05 -17.60
C LYS A 553 -18.10 -8.37 -16.87
N LEU A 554 -17.34 -8.39 -15.77
CA LEU A 554 -17.07 -9.59 -15.00
C LEU A 554 -17.48 -9.38 -13.56
N ASP A 555 -18.56 -10.05 -13.16
CA ASP A 555 -18.96 -10.12 -11.78
C ASP A 555 -18.10 -11.15 -11.04
N MET A 556 -17.53 -10.72 -9.92
CA MET A 556 -16.71 -11.57 -9.07
C MET A 556 -17.59 -12.32 -8.07
N VAL A 557 -17.14 -13.52 -7.68
CA VAL A 557 -17.86 -14.36 -6.73
C VAL A 557 -17.46 -13.99 -5.30
N ASP A 558 -18.44 -13.76 -4.43
CA ASP A 558 -18.23 -13.67 -2.98
C ASP A 558 -18.55 -15.03 -2.33
N PRO A 559 -17.53 -15.85 -1.98
CA PRO A 559 -17.76 -17.15 -1.36
C PRO A 559 -18.37 -17.03 0.04
N LEU A 560 -18.34 -15.83 0.64
CA LEU A 560 -18.89 -15.55 1.97
C LEU A 560 -19.86 -14.37 1.92
N ALA A 561 -20.78 -14.40 0.94
CA ALA A 561 -21.81 -13.38 0.71
C ALA A 561 -22.43 -12.86 2.02
N ARG A 562 -22.42 -11.55 2.20
CA ARG A 562 -23.04 -10.86 3.33
C ARG A 562 -24.08 -9.88 2.84
N ALA A 563 -25.12 -9.74 3.65
CA ALA A 563 -26.11 -8.70 3.49
C ALA A 563 -26.02 -7.72 4.67
N TYR A 564 -26.34 -6.47 4.39
CA TYR A 564 -26.32 -5.35 5.31
C TYR A 564 -27.69 -4.71 5.35
N PRO A 565 -28.05 -4.02 6.45
CA PRO A 565 -29.26 -3.25 6.49
C PRO A 565 -29.25 -2.16 5.43
N LEU A 566 -30.34 -2.07 4.67
CA LEU A 566 -30.62 -1.01 3.71
C LEU A 566 -31.69 -0.09 4.29
N VAL A 567 -31.41 1.20 4.29
CA VAL A 567 -32.31 2.26 4.75
C VAL A 567 -32.75 3.06 3.53
N GLU A 568 -34.06 3.24 3.39
CA GLU A 568 -34.65 4.13 2.39
C GLU A 568 -35.31 5.31 3.09
N VAL A 569 -35.07 6.50 2.54
CA VAL A 569 -35.57 7.75 3.08
C VAL A 569 -36.29 8.57 2.04
N LEU A 570 -37.47 9.03 2.45
CA LEU A 570 -38.25 10.02 1.71
C LEU A 570 -37.96 11.41 2.26
N ALA A 571 -37.50 12.29 1.37
CA ALA A 571 -37.43 13.70 1.63
C ALA A 571 -38.85 14.27 1.85
N PRO A 572 -39.01 15.31 2.70
CA PRO A 572 -40.25 16.09 2.75
C PRO A 572 -40.44 16.85 1.44
N ALA A 573 -41.64 17.42 1.22
CA ALA A 573 -42.02 18.09 -0.04
C ALA A 573 -41.08 19.23 -0.50
N LYS A 574 -40.18 19.71 0.36
CA LYS A 574 -39.17 20.74 0.05
C LYS A 574 -37.79 20.17 -0.35
N GLY A 575 -37.65 18.85 -0.50
CA GLY A 575 -36.40 18.21 -0.93
C GLY A 575 -35.27 18.19 0.13
N GLU A 576 -35.55 18.56 1.38
CA GLU A 576 -34.52 18.66 2.43
C GLU A 576 -34.57 17.49 3.42
N THR A 577 -33.51 16.69 3.47
CA THR A 577 -33.31 15.65 4.50
C THR A 577 -32.25 16.12 5.49
N ILE A 578 -32.56 16.08 6.79
CA ILE A 578 -31.62 16.45 7.86
C ILE A 578 -31.47 15.28 8.82
N ILE A 579 -30.23 14.81 8.98
CA ILE A 579 -29.87 13.73 9.89
C ILE A 579 -28.92 14.27 10.96
N GLU A 580 -29.23 14.00 12.22
CA GLU A 580 -28.34 14.22 13.36
C GLU A 580 -27.76 12.86 13.79
N VAL A 581 -26.44 12.73 13.82
CA VAL A 581 -25.73 11.58 14.39
C VAL A 581 -25.07 12.02 15.69
N ASN A 582 -25.35 11.29 16.77
CA ASN A 582 -24.74 11.51 18.07
C ASN A 582 -23.97 10.27 18.49
N TYR A 583 -22.76 10.46 19.02
CA TYR A 583 -21.98 9.37 19.60
C TYR A 583 -21.74 9.62 21.08
N LYS A 584 -22.18 8.65 21.88
CA LYS A 584 -21.88 8.58 23.32
C LYS A 584 -21.34 7.18 23.62
N PRO A 585 -20.01 7.00 23.65
CA PRO A 585 -19.44 5.69 23.96
C PRO A 585 -19.98 5.19 25.30
N ARG A 586 -20.42 3.93 25.35
CA ARG A 586 -20.89 3.34 26.61
C ARG A 586 -19.68 3.06 27.51
N PRO A 587 -19.64 3.55 28.76
CA PRO A 587 -18.54 3.24 29.67
C PRO A 587 -18.49 1.73 29.93
N GLY A 588 -17.31 1.11 29.78
CA GLY A 588 -17.05 -0.28 30.17
C GLY A 588 -16.95 -1.32 29.05
N ARG A 589 -17.01 -0.93 27.78
CA ARG A 589 -16.51 -1.76 26.66
C ARG A 589 -15.36 -1.02 26.00
N THR A 590 -14.15 -1.21 26.51
CA THR A 590 -12.95 -1.05 25.68
C THR A 590 -13.05 -2.08 24.55
N GLU A 591 -12.94 -1.62 23.30
CA GLU A 591 -13.02 -2.44 22.08
C GLU A 591 -12.02 -3.60 22.05
#